data_AF-A0A6J6IEQ4-F1
#
_entry.id   AF-A0A6J6IEQ4-F1
#
_cell.length_a   1.000
_cell.length_b   1.000
_cell.length_c   1.000
_cell.angle_alpha   90.00
_cell.angle_beta   90.00
_cell.angle_gamma   90.00
#
_symmetry.space_group_name_H-M   'P 1'
#
loop_
_entity.id
_entity.type
_entity.pdbx_description
1 polymer ?
#
loop_
_entity_poly.entity_id
_entity_poly.type
_entity_poly.pdbx_seq_one_letter_code
_entity_poly.pdbx_strand_id
1 'polypeptide(L)'
;MSEKLEGIVSPSIDRLMDRVDSKYELVMFAAKRARQINDYYSALHEGSLFSNVGPLVDVTIDEKPLTIALHEVDQGLLSKRHLD
;
A
#
# COMPACT_ATOMS: atom_id res chain seq x y z
N MET A 1 28.18 -5.39 3.04
CA MET A 1 27.00 -5.68 2.19
C MET A 1 25.80 -5.08 2.89
N SER A 2 25.00 -4.26 2.22
CA SER A 2 23.74 -3.77 2.80
C SER A 2 22.83 -4.97 2.98
N GLU A 3 22.37 -5.19 4.21
CA GLU A 3 21.49 -6.31 4.56
C GLU A 3 20.17 -6.16 3.79
N LYS A 4 19.78 -7.18 3.02
CA LYS A 4 18.52 -7.15 2.29
C LYS A 4 17.38 -7.26 3.30
N LEU A 5 16.50 -6.27 3.31
CA LEU A 5 15.33 -6.26 4.19
C LEU A 5 14.31 -7.29 3.70
N GLU A 6 13.72 -8.05 4.63
CA GLU A 6 12.74 -9.10 4.35
C GLU A 6 11.54 -9.01 5.32
N GLY A 7 10.38 -9.46 4.85
CA GLY A 7 9.16 -9.45 5.67
C GLY A 7 8.73 -8.05 6.08
N ILE A 8 8.36 -7.87 7.36
CA ILE A 8 7.76 -6.63 7.87
C ILE A 8 8.68 -5.40 7.80
N VAL A 9 10.00 -5.61 7.76
CA VAL A 9 10.98 -4.51 7.68
C VAL A 9 11.25 -4.05 6.24
N SER A 10 10.60 -4.69 5.25
CA SER A 10 10.64 -4.31 3.85
C SER A 10 9.27 -3.80 3.39
N PRO A 11 9.16 -2.61 2.80
CA PRO A 11 10.22 -1.61 2.57
C PRO A 11 10.70 -0.96 3.87
N SER A 12 11.93 -0.40 3.86
CA SER A 12 12.48 0.29 5.03
C SER A 12 11.62 1.47 5.44
N ILE A 13 11.51 1.71 6.75
CA ILE A 13 10.75 2.86 7.27
C ILE A 13 11.30 4.20 6.76
N ASP A 14 12.61 4.35 6.60
CA ASP A 14 13.21 5.62 6.14
C ASP A 14 12.70 6.00 4.75
N ARG A 15 12.71 5.04 3.81
CA ARG A 15 12.14 5.25 2.46
C ARG A 15 10.65 5.58 2.46
N LEU A 16 9.88 4.99 3.39
CA LEU A 16 8.46 5.30 3.55
C LEU A 16 8.26 6.72 4.08
N MET A 17 9.13 7.16 4.99
CA MET A 17 9.10 8.50 5.55
C MET A 17 9.50 9.57 4.52
N ASP A 18 10.29 9.25 3.50
CA ASP A 18 10.57 10.16 2.37
C ASP A 18 9.32 10.47 1.51
N ARG A 19 8.22 9.72 1.70
CA ARG A 19 6.96 9.82 0.93
C ARG A 19 5.84 10.50 1.70
N VAL A 20 6.04 10.83 2.97
CA VAL A 20 5.01 11.39 3.87
C VAL A 20 5.60 12.45 4.79
N ASP A 21 4.77 13.34 5.33
CA ASP A 21 5.23 14.39 6.24
C ASP A 21 5.34 13.91 7.69
N SER A 22 4.61 12.85 8.05
CA SER A 22 4.66 12.30 9.42
C SER A 22 4.36 10.81 9.49
N LYS A 23 4.79 10.17 10.59
CA LYS A 23 4.49 8.75 10.88
C LYS A 23 2.98 8.49 10.95
N TYR A 24 2.21 9.44 11.48
CA TYR A 24 0.76 9.34 11.56
C TYR A 24 0.12 9.34 10.18
N GLU A 25 0.64 10.18 9.27
CA GLU A 25 0.19 10.22 7.90
C GLU A 25 0.51 8.92 7.15
N LEU A 26 1.70 8.33 7.35
CA LEU A 26 2.03 7.01 6.80
C LEU A 26 1.01 5.96 7.21
N VAL A 27 0.69 5.89 8.51
CA VAL A 27 -0.29 4.93 9.05
C VAL A 27 -1.65 5.13 8.39
N MET A 28 -2.15 6.36 8.33
CA MET A 28 -3.45 6.66 7.74
C MET A 28 -3.47 6.39 6.24
N PHE A 29 -2.40 6.73 5.54
CA PHE A 29 -2.29 6.57 4.09
C PHE A 29 -2.24 5.10 3.69
N ALA A 30 -1.34 4.33 4.28
CA ALA A 30 -1.22 2.90 4.04
C ALA A 30 -2.48 2.14 4.47
N ALA A 31 -3.09 2.48 5.62
CA ALA A 31 -4.30 1.82 6.09
C ALA A 31 -5.51 2.06 5.17
N LYS A 32 -5.70 3.29 4.67
CA LYS A 32 -6.78 3.59 3.71
C LYS A 32 -6.57 2.84 2.41
N ARG A 33 -5.35 2.81 1.88
CA ARG A 33 -5.05 2.09 0.65
C ARG A 33 -5.21 0.58 0.81
N ALA A 34 -4.77 0.02 1.94
CA ALA A 34 -4.95 -1.40 2.24
C ALA A 34 -6.43 -1.81 2.26
N ARG A 35 -7.33 -0.95 2.76
CA ARG A 35 -8.78 -1.18 2.68
C ARG A 35 -9.27 -1.19 1.23
N GLN A 36 -8.83 -0.24 0.40
CA GLN A 36 -9.20 -0.22 -1.02
C GLN A 36 -8.78 -1.49 -1.76
N ILE A 37 -7.57 -2.00 -1.48
CA ILE A 37 -7.07 -3.26 -2.04
C ILE A 37 -7.91 -4.45 -1.54
N ASN A 38 -8.24 -4.47 -0.24
CA ASN A 38 -9.10 -5.51 0.31
C ASN A 38 -10.49 -5.50 -0.32
N ASP A 39 -11.10 -4.33 -0.48
CA ASP A 39 -12.40 -4.16 -1.10
C ASP A 39 -12.37 -4.56 -2.59
N TYR A 40 -11.23 -4.33 -3.27
CA TYR A 40 -11.00 -4.85 -4.63
C TYR A 40 -11.04 -6.38 -4.65
N TYR A 41 -10.34 -7.06 -3.74
CA TYR A 41 -10.36 -8.52 -3.70
C TYR A 41 -11.75 -9.08 -3.36
N SER A 42 -12.49 -8.44 -2.46
CA SER A 42 -13.88 -8.82 -2.18
C SER A 42 -14.78 -8.65 -3.41
N ALA A 43 -14.68 -7.52 -4.10
CA ALA A 43 -15.50 -7.23 -5.28
C ALA A 43 -15.15 -8.13 -6.48
N LEU A 44 -13.87 -8.54 -6.62
CA LEU A 44 -13.43 -9.53 -7.59
C LEU A 44 -14.08 -10.90 -7.34
N HIS A 45 -14.19 -11.34 -6.08
CA HIS A 45 -14.90 -12.57 -5.72
C HIS A 45 -16.39 -12.52 -6.04
N GLU A 46 -17.00 -11.34 -5.92
CA GLU A 46 -18.42 -11.08 -6.22
C GLU A 46 -18.69 -10.81 -7.71
N GLY A 47 -17.65 -10.71 -8.55
CA GLY A 47 -17.77 -10.43 -9.99
C GLY A 47 -18.09 -8.97 -10.34
N SER A 48 -17.91 -8.04 -9.40
CA SER A 48 -18.20 -6.61 -9.56
C SER A 48 -16.90 -5.80 -9.55
N LEU A 49 -16.35 -5.49 -10.71
CA LEU A 49 -15.02 -4.86 -10.82
C LEU A 49 -15.03 -3.34 -11.01
N PHE A 50 -16.19 -2.69 -10.88
CA PHE A 50 -16.34 -1.31 -11.36
C PHE A 50 -15.94 -0.23 -10.34
N SER A 51 -15.85 -0.56 -9.05
CA SER A 51 -15.70 0.46 -7.99
C SER A 51 -14.30 0.56 -7.38
N ASN A 52 -13.49 -0.50 -7.43
CA ASN A 52 -12.27 -0.60 -6.64
C ASN A 52 -11.02 -0.77 -7.51
N VAL A 53 -9.94 -0.11 -7.12
CA VAL A 53 -8.65 -0.18 -7.81
C VAL A 53 -7.77 -1.22 -7.12
N GLY A 54 -7.40 -2.25 -7.86
CA GLY A 54 -6.51 -3.31 -7.38
C GLY A 54 -5.06 -2.85 -7.15
N PRO A 55 -4.16 -3.78 -6.79
CA PRO A 55 -2.74 -3.51 -6.60
C PRO A 55 -2.09 -2.83 -7.81
N LEU A 56 -1.19 -1.88 -7.56
CA LEU A 56 -0.41 -1.14 -8.57
C LEU A 56 1.03 -1.65 -8.71
N VAL A 57 1.43 -2.60 -7.86
CA VAL A 57 2.72 -3.28 -7.90
C VAL A 57 2.50 -4.75 -8.19
N ASP A 58 3.57 -5.45 -8.57
CA ASP A 58 3.55 -6.91 -8.63
C ASP A 58 3.37 -7.49 -7.23
N VAL A 59 2.39 -8.38 -7.08
CA VAL A 59 2.02 -8.99 -5.80
C VAL A 59 1.94 -10.50 -5.93
N THR A 60 2.35 -11.19 -4.87
CA THR A 60 2.07 -12.62 -4.71
C THR A 60 0.66 -12.85 -4.16
N ILE A 61 0.11 -14.06 -4.33
CA ILE A 61 -1.27 -14.39 -3.92
C ILE A 61 -1.47 -14.25 -2.40
N ASP A 62 -0.40 -14.48 -1.62
CA ASP A 62 -0.45 -14.51 -0.16
C ASP A 62 -0.08 -13.16 0.49
N GLU A 63 0.15 -12.13 -0.31
CA GLU A 63 0.52 -10.82 0.20
C GLU A 63 -0.66 -10.12 0.87
N LYS A 64 -0.43 -9.66 2.10
CA LYS A 64 -1.42 -8.92 2.84
C LYS A 64 -1.64 -7.55 2.20
N PRO A 65 -2.89 -7.04 2.13
CA PRO A 65 -3.19 -5.73 1.54
C PRO A 65 -2.35 -4.57 2.08
N LEU A 66 -1.96 -4.63 3.36
CA LEU A 66 -1.10 -3.61 3.98
C LEU A 66 0.33 -3.66 3.46
N THR A 67 0.88 -4.86 3.22
CA THR A 67 2.22 -5.01 2.61
C THR A 67 2.24 -4.37 1.22
N ILE A 68 1.24 -4.69 0.40
CA ILE A 68 1.06 -4.13 -0.94
C ILE A 68 0.99 -2.61 -0.88
N ALA A 69 0.16 -2.05 0.01
CA ALA A 69 0.02 -0.61 0.19
C ALA A 69 1.36 0.07 0.55
N LEU A 70 2.17 -0.52 1.43
CA LEU A 70 3.48 0.03 1.79
C LEU A 70 4.46 0.02 0.61
N HIS A 71 4.45 -1.04 -0.21
CA HIS A 71 5.26 -1.09 -1.43
C HIS A 71 4.83 -0.06 -2.47
N GLU A 72 3.53 0.17 -2.63
CA GLU A 72 3.01 1.22 -3.51
C GLU A 72 3.39 2.63 -3.04
N VAL A 73 3.39 2.87 -1.72
CA VAL A 73 3.86 4.12 -1.12
C VAL A 73 5.35 4.31 -1.41
N ASP A 74 6.19 3.31 -1.16
CA ASP A 74 7.63 3.35 -1.42
C ASP A 74 7.96 3.66 -2.89
N GLN A 75 7.21 3.07 -3.82
CA GLN A 75 7.35 3.31 -5.27
C GLN A 75 6.75 4.65 -5.73
N GLY A 76 6.02 5.37 -4.87
CA GLY A 76 5.42 6.66 -5.21
C GLY A 76 4.27 6.56 -6.22
N LEU A 77 3.58 5.41 -6.26
CA LEU A 77 2.49 5.14 -7.21
C LEU A 77 1.15 5.77 -6.77
N LEU A 78 1.10 6.32 -5.56
CA LEU A 78 -0.12 6.83 -4.94
C LEU A 78 -0.02 8.34 -4.74
N SER A 79 -1.10 9.05 -5.01
CA SER A 79 -1.23 10.48 -4.74
C SER A 79 -2.16 10.73 -3.56
N LYS A 80 -1.71 11.59 -2.64
CA LYS A 80 -2.53 12.07 -1.52
C LYS A 80 -3.18 13.38 -1.91
N ARG A 81 -4.46 13.55 -1.56
CA ARG A 81 -5.14 14.84 -1.64
C ARG A 81 -5.43 15.33 -0.22
N HIS A 82 -5.01 16.56 0.06
CA HIS A 82 -5.53 17.28 1.20
C HIS A 82 -6.97 17.70 0.88
N LEU A 83 -7.87 17.57 1.84
CA LEU A 83 -9.20 18.14 1.73
C LEU A 83 -9.06 19.59 2.21
N ASP A 84 -9.12 20.53 1.27
CA ASP A 84 -9.16 21.97 1.57
C ASP A 84 -10.47 22.37 2.27
#